data_AF-A0A7S2EQ78-F1
#
_entry.id   AF-A0A7S2EQ78-F1
#
_cell.length_a   1.000
_cell.length_b   1.000
_cell.length_c   1.000
_cell.angle_alpha   90.00
_cell.angle_beta   90.00
_cell.angle_gamma   90.00
#
_symmetry.space_group_name_H-M   'P 1'
#
loop_
_entity.id
_entity.type
_entity.pdbx_description
1 polymer ?
#
loop_
_entity_poly.entity_id
_entity_poly.type
_entity_poly.pdbx_seq_one_letter_code
_entity_poly.pdbx_strand_id
1 'polypeptide(L)'
;FSVCSAVGLVPLGLMYSHAVMERFLDGAHDIDEHFFDAPLRENIPVILGLLGVWNSTFLGYSARALLPYSQALRRLPAHIQQVDMESNGKRVHIDGAVCPLPTGEINFGEPGTNGQHSFYQLLHQGRVVPADPGG
;
A
#
# COMPACT_ATOMS: atom_id res chain seq x y z
N PHE A 1 -9.50 -1.49 -4.84
CA PHE A 1 -9.58 -1.61 -6.32
C PHE A 1 -10.77 -0.88 -6.99
N SER A 2 -11.62 -0.10 -6.30
CA SER A 2 -12.81 0.53 -6.94
C SER A 2 -12.63 2.00 -7.35
N VAL A 3 -11.52 2.65 -6.99
CA VAL A 3 -11.34 4.11 -7.21
C VAL A 3 -11.24 4.49 -8.69
N CYS A 4 -10.68 3.62 -9.55
CA CYS A 4 -10.62 3.83 -11.00
C CYS A 4 -11.95 3.47 -11.71
N SER A 5 -12.97 3.03 -10.97
CA SER A 5 -14.33 2.81 -11.50
C SER A 5 -15.20 4.05 -11.33
N ALA A 6 -16.45 3.98 -11.81
CA ALA A 6 -17.45 5.04 -11.61
C ALA A 6 -17.60 5.49 -10.15
N VAL A 7 -17.31 4.61 -9.17
CA VAL A 7 -17.35 4.93 -7.73
C VAL A 7 -16.41 6.07 -7.35
N GLY A 8 -15.21 6.14 -7.95
CA GLY A 8 -14.25 7.23 -7.72
C GLY A 8 -14.28 8.29 -8.81
N LEU A 9 -14.48 7.89 -10.07
CA LEU A 9 -14.42 8.79 -11.23
C LEU A 9 -15.54 9.85 -11.23
N VAL A 10 -16.77 9.49 -10.82
CA VAL A 10 -17.90 10.43 -10.79
C VAL A 10 -17.71 11.57 -9.79
N PRO A 11 -17.45 11.31 -8.48
CA PRO A 11 -17.26 12.39 -7.53
C PRO A 11 -15.99 13.22 -7.80
N LEU A 12 -14.89 12.59 -8.23
CA LEU A 12 -13.65 13.31 -8.52
C LEU A 12 -13.75 14.13 -9.82
N GLY A 13 -14.41 13.62 -10.85
CA GLY A 13 -14.65 14.33 -12.10
C GLY A 13 -15.53 15.58 -11.92
N LEU A 14 -16.51 15.54 -11.02
CA LEU A 14 -17.31 16.71 -10.65
C LEU A 14 -16.48 17.79 -9.93
N MET A 15 -15.48 17.39 -9.14
CA MET A 15 -14.67 18.31 -8.33
C MET A 15 -13.45 18.87 -9.10
N TYR A 16 -12.81 18.06 -9.94
CA TYR A 16 -11.52 18.37 -10.55
C TYR A 16 -11.53 18.37 -12.09
N SER A 17 -12.68 18.16 -12.72
CA SER A 17 -12.89 17.99 -14.16
C SER A 17 -12.47 16.63 -14.73
N HIS A 18 -13.06 16.30 -15.88
CA HIS A 18 -12.76 15.07 -16.62
C HIS A 18 -11.29 14.96 -17.06
N ALA A 19 -10.69 16.07 -17.50
CA ALA A 19 -9.30 16.07 -17.99
C ALA A 19 -8.28 15.69 -16.90
N VAL A 20 -8.56 16.03 -15.63
CA VAL A 20 -7.73 15.58 -14.51
C VAL A 20 -7.92 14.09 -14.25
N MET A 21 -9.13 13.57 -14.44
CA MET A 21 -9.42 12.15 -14.29
C MET A 21 -8.81 11.28 -15.38
N GLU A 22 -8.81 11.73 -16.63
CA GLU A 22 -8.10 11.06 -17.73
C GLU A 22 -6.62 10.92 -17.40
N ARG A 23 -5.95 12.01 -17.00
CA ARG A 23 -4.53 11.96 -16.62
C ARG A 23 -4.26 11.03 -15.43
N PHE A 24 -5.20 10.93 -14.49
CA PHE A 24 -5.08 9.99 -13.37
C PHE A 24 -5.21 8.53 -13.84
N LEU A 25 -6.14 8.25 -14.74
CA LEU A 25 -6.33 6.92 -15.32
C LEU A 25 -5.16 6.52 -16.21
N ASP A 26 -4.61 7.43 -17.01
CA ASP A 26 -3.43 7.19 -17.83
C ASP A 26 -2.24 6.81 -16.95
N GLY A 27 -2.00 7.54 -15.86
CA GLY A 27 -0.93 7.19 -14.92
C GLY A 27 -1.14 5.85 -14.21
N ALA A 28 -2.40 5.46 -13.95
CA ALA A 28 -2.69 4.12 -13.42
C ALA A 28 -2.42 3.04 -14.47
N HIS A 29 -2.78 3.30 -15.72
CA HIS A 29 -2.54 2.40 -16.85
C HIS A 29 -1.04 2.20 -17.12
N ASP A 30 -0.23 3.25 -17.05
CA ASP A 30 1.24 3.15 -17.19
C ASP A 30 1.85 2.18 -16.16
N ILE A 31 1.35 2.19 -14.92
CA ILE A 31 1.79 1.26 -13.87
C ILE A 31 1.28 -0.16 -14.12
N ASP A 32 0.06 -0.31 -14.66
CA ASP A 32 -0.46 -1.62 -15.06
C ASP A 32 0.38 -2.23 -16.18
N GLU A 33 0.71 -1.46 -17.23
CA GLU A 33 1.60 -1.91 -18.33
C GLU A 33 2.98 -2.28 -17.79
N HIS A 34 3.58 -1.44 -16.93
CA HIS A 34 4.84 -1.77 -16.27
C HIS A 34 4.76 -3.07 -15.48
N PHE A 35 3.66 -3.31 -14.78
CA PHE A 35 3.46 -4.54 -14.01
C PHE A 35 3.42 -5.79 -14.90
N PHE A 36 2.80 -5.71 -16.07
CA PHE A 36 2.70 -6.86 -16.98
C PHE A 36 3.98 -7.11 -17.80
N ASP A 37 4.64 -6.04 -18.26
CA ASP A 37 5.68 -6.17 -19.29
C ASP A 37 7.11 -6.08 -18.73
N ALA A 38 7.33 -5.41 -17.59
CA ALA A 38 8.68 -5.22 -17.07
C ALA A 38 9.28 -6.52 -16.50
N PRO A 39 10.58 -6.79 -16.73
CA PRO A 39 11.27 -7.92 -16.10
C PRO A 39 11.15 -7.87 -14.57
N LEU A 40 10.99 -9.03 -13.91
CA LEU A 40 10.74 -9.11 -12.46
C LEU A 40 11.77 -8.34 -11.60
N ARG A 41 13.02 -8.21 -12.06
CA ARG A 41 14.10 -7.49 -11.36
C ARG A 41 14.00 -5.96 -11.44
N GLU A 42 13.16 -5.46 -12.33
CA GLU A 42 12.91 -4.03 -12.58
C GLU A 42 11.43 -3.66 -12.33
N ASN A 43 10.60 -4.66 -12.05
CA ASN A 43 9.17 -4.51 -11.83
C ASN A 43 8.90 -3.99 -10.41
N ILE A 44 8.52 -2.72 -10.32
CA ILE A 44 8.38 -1.99 -9.06
C ILE A 44 7.32 -2.63 -8.16
N PRO A 45 6.08 -2.91 -8.63
CA PRO A 45 5.08 -3.60 -7.79
C PRO A 45 5.53 -4.98 -7.31
N VAL A 46 6.21 -5.77 -8.15
CA VAL A 46 6.73 -7.10 -7.76
C VAL A 46 7.78 -6.98 -6.67
N ILE A 47 8.75 -6.07 -6.83
CA ILE A 47 9.82 -5.86 -5.84
C ILE A 47 9.22 -5.41 -4.49
N LEU A 48 8.29 -4.45 -4.51
CA LEU A 48 7.62 -3.98 -3.30
C LEU A 48 6.82 -5.12 -2.61
N GLY A 49 6.12 -5.94 -3.38
CA GLY A 49 5.44 -7.13 -2.86
C GLY A 49 6.40 -8.14 -2.22
N LEU A 50 7.52 -8.43 -2.88
CA LEU A 50 8.55 -9.33 -2.34
C LEU A 50 9.21 -8.79 -1.07
N LEU A 51 9.44 -7.48 -0.97
CA LEU A 51 9.93 -6.85 0.25
C LEU A 51 8.93 -6.99 1.40
N GLY A 52 7.63 -6.84 1.12
CA GLY A 52 6.55 -7.09 2.09
C GLY A 52 6.58 -8.54 2.60
N VAL A 53 6.66 -9.53 1.69
CA VAL A 53 6.76 -10.95 2.06
C VAL A 53 8.05 -11.23 2.85
N TRP A 54 9.19 -10.69 2.43
CA TRP A 54 10.46 -10.84 3.11
C TRP A 54 10.40 -10.33 4.55
N ASN A 55 9.93 -9.10 4.74
CA ASN A 55 9.83 -8.48 6.06
C ASN A 55 8.82 -9.20 6.96
N SER A 56 7.63 -9.50 6.45
CA SER A 56 6.55 -10.11 7.24
C SER A 56 6.78 -11.58 7.55
N THR A 57 7.18 -12.37 6.55
CA THR A 57 7.19 -13.83 6.63
C THR A 57 8.55 -14.34 7.09
N PHE A 58 9.65 -13.77 6.58
CA PHE A 58 11.00 -14.26 6.88
C PHE A 58 11.65 -13.52 8.05
N LEU A 59 11.49 -12.20 8.15
CA LEU A 59 12.00 -11.42 9.28
C LEU A 59 11.02 -11.33 10.46
N GLY A 60 9.76 -11.72 10.27
CA GLY A 60 8.74 -11.75 11.32
C GLY A 60 8.21 -10.37 11.72
N TYR A 61 8.41 -9.34 10.90
CA TYR A 61 7.88 -8.00 11.15
C TYR A 61 6.40 -7.94 10.76
N SER A 62 5.51 -8.03 11.75
CA SER A 62 4.07 -8.13 11.53
C SER A 62 3.36 -6.82 11.15
N ALA A 63 4.08 -5.70 11.12
CA ALA A 63 3.51 -4.39 10.85
C ALA A 63 4.37 -3.60 9.85
N ARG A 64 3.71 -2.74 9.07
CA ARG A 64 4.32 -1.81 8.12
C ARG A 64 3.79 -0.40 8.33
N ALA A 65 4.70 0.57 8.38
CA ALA A 65 4.37 1.99 8.53
C ALA A 65 4.33 2.69 7.16
N LEU A 66 3.21 3.33 6.83
CA LEU A 66 3.03 4.14 5.61
C LEU A 66 3.18 5.63 5.96
N LEU A 67 4.25 6.26 5.53
CA LEU A 67 4.67 7.58 6.01
C LEU A 67 4.82 8.59 4.86
N PRO A 68 3.73 8.92 4.13
CA PRO A 68 3.81 9.85 3.01
C PRO A 68 4.26 11.23 3.50
N TYR A 69 5.31 11.78 2.90
CA TYR A 69 5.81 13.13 3.21
C TYR A 69 5.00 14.24 2.52
N SER A 70 3.69 14.02 2.36
CA SER A 70 2.77 14.96 1.73
C SER A 70 1.43 14.95 2.44
N GLN A 71 1.00 16.12 2.92
CA GLN A 71 -0.30 16.26 3.58
C GLN A 71 -1.49 16.01 2.64
N ALA A 72 -1.29 16.18 1.32
CA ALA A 72 -2.28 15.82 0.32
C ALA A 72 -2.60 14.31 0.35
N LEU A 73 -1.65 13.48 0.79
CA LEU A 73 -1.78 12.03 0.88
C LEU A 73 -2.25 11.53 2.26
N ARG A 74 -2.82 12.39 3.13
CA ARG A 74 -3.26 11.98 4.48
C ARG A 74 -4.28 10.84 4.53
N ARG A 75 -5.03 10.62 3.45
CA ARG A 75 -5.99 9.51 3.36
C ARG A 75 -5.42 8.28 2.68
N LEU A 76 -4.21 8.35 2.13
CA LEU A 76 -3.55 7.24 1.47
C LEU A 76 -3.32 6.06 2.44
N PRO A 77 -2.80 6.24 3.67
CA PRO A 77 -2.63 5.12 4.59
C PRO A 77 -3.94 4.38 4.87
N ALA A 78 -5.04 5.11 5.07
CA ALA A 78 -6.37 4.52 5.29
C ALA A 78 -6.88 3.74 4.07
N HIS A 79 -6.59 4.21 2.86
CA HIS A 79 -6.95 3.49 1.64
C HIS A 79 -6.15 2.19 1.49
N ILE A 80 -4.83 2.25 1.70
CA ILE A 80 -3.95 1.07 1.60
C ILE A 80 -4.26 0.06 2.70
N GLN A 81 -4.59 0.51 3.91
CA GLN A 81 -5.05 -0.37 4.99
C GLN A 81 -6.19 -1.27 4.53
N GLN A 82 -7.23 -0.70 3.95
CA GLN A 82 -8.35 -1.49 3.47
C GLN A 82 -7.89 -2.46 2.36
N VAL A 83 -7.23 -1.93 1.32
CA VAL A 83 -6.88 -2.75 0.15
C VAL A 83 -6.00 -3.93 0.53
N ASP A 84 -4.98 -3.72 1.35
CA ASP A 84 -4.01 -4.75 1.69
C ASP A 84 -4.53 -5.70 2.77
N MET A 85 -5.01 -5.16 3.90
CA MET A 85 -5.41 -5.99 5.04
C MET A 85 -6.67 -6.81 4.74
N GLU A 86 -7.62 -6.28 3.96
CA GLU A 86 -8.82 -7.03 3.54
C GLU A 86 -8.49 -8.12 2.51
N SER A 87 -7.53 -7.85 1.61
CA SER A 87 -7.13 -8.81 0.58
C SER A 87 -6.29 -9.95 1.16
N ASN A 88 -5.28 -9.61 1.96
CA ASN A 88 -4.21 -10.52 2.37
C ASN A 88 -4.31 -11.03 3.82
N GLY A 89 -5.21 -10.49 4.64
CA GLY A 89 -5.51 -10.93 6.01
C GLY A 89 -6.29 -12.24 6.05
N LYS A 90 -5.78 -13.29 5.40
CA LYS A 90 -6.42 -14.61 5.28
C LYS A 90 -5.70 -15.65 6.15
N ARG A 91 -6.27 -16.85 6.25
CA ARG A 91 -5.68 -17.97 7.00
C ARG A 91 -5.71 -19.28 6.24
N VAL A 92 -6.23 -19.25 5.02
CA VAL A 92 -6.39 -20.40 4.14
C VAL A 92 -5.82 -20.08 2.77
N HIS A 93 -5.17 -21.06 2.17
CA HIS A 93 -4.73 -21.01 0.79
C HIS A 93 -5.93 -21.14 -0.16
N ILE A 94 -5.69 -20.89 -1.46
CA ILE A 94 -6.73 -20.95 -2.49
C ILE A 94 -7.34 -22.35 -2.65
N ASP A 95 -6.60 -23.40 -2.28
CA ASP A 95 -7.05 -24.80 -2.25
C ASP A 95 -7.85 -25.17 -0.98
N GLY A 96 -8.00 -24.23 -0.04
CA GLY A 96 -8.72 -24.42 1.22
C GLY A 96 -7.86 -24.97 2.36
N ALA A 97 -6.59 -25.30 2.14
CA ALA A 97 -5.68 -25.72 3.20
C ALA A 97 -5.37 -24.56 4.15
N VAL A 98 -5.17 -24.87 5.44
CA VAL A 98 -4.78 -23.85 6.44
C VAL A 98 -3.35 -23.40 6.16
N CYS A 99 -3.13 -22.09 6.12
CA CYS A 99 -1.80 -21.51 5.93
C CYS A 99 -0.95 -21.77 7.18
N PRO A 100 0.25 -22.37 7.06
CA PRO A 100 1.12 -22.64 8.20
C PRO A 100 1.79 -21.38 8.76
N LEU A 101 1.73 -20.26 8.03
CA LEU A 101 2.36 -19.00 8.38
C LEU A 101 1.31 -17.90 8.49
N PRO A 102 1.49 -16.89 9.37
CA PRO A 102 0.68 -15.68 9.35
C PRO A 102 0.77 -14.99 7.99
N THR A 103 -0.35 -14.49 7.47
CA THR A 103 -0.38 -13.74 6.22
C THR A 103 -0.91 -12.33 6.44
N GLY A 104 -0.49 -11.41 5.58
CA GLY A 104 -0.86 -10.01 5.67
C GLY A 104 -0.13 -9.29 6.81
N GLU A 105 0.21 -8.03 6.56
CA GLU A 105 0.83 -7.16 7.56
C GLU A 105 -0.19 -6.15 8.11
N ILE A 106 0.03 -5.72 9.35
CA ILE A 106 -0.74 -4.63 9.94
C ILE A 106 -0.22 -3.32 9.37
N ASN A 107 -1.00 -2.70 8.49
CA ASN A 107 -0.67 -1.40 7.93
C ASN A 107 -1.16 -0.27 8.84
N PHE A 108 -0.30 0.70 9.12
CA PHE A 108 -0.68 1.94 9.80
C PHE A 108 0.18 3.11 9.35
N GLY A 109 -0.26 4.34 9.59
CA GLY A 109 0.52 5.48 9.20
C GLY A 109 -0.22 6.80 9.23
N GLU A 110 0.56 7.87 9.23
CA GLU A 110 0.13 9.27 9.19
C GLU A 110 1.14 10.03 8.32
N PRO A 111 0.75 11.13 7.64
CA PRO A 111 1.70 11.96 6.93
C PRO A 111 2.82 12.50 7.81
N GLY A 112 4.00 12.69 7.22
CA GLY A 112 5.06 13.50 7.82
C GLY A 112 4.64 14.98 7.90
N THR A 113 4.89 15.73 8.98
CA THR A 113 5.64 15.44 10.21
C THR A 113 4.77 14.95 11.38
N ASN A 114 3.46 14.80 11.20
CA ASN A 114 2.54 14.41 12.29
C ASN A 114 2.91 13.06 12.91
N GLY A 115 3.29 12.08 12.08
CA GLY A 115 3.76 10.77 12.57
C GLY A 115 5.02 10.86 13.44
N GLN A 116 5.91 11.83 13.16
CA GLN A 116 7.19 12.01 13.87
C GLN A 116 7.00 12.33 15.35
N HIS A 117 5.90 12.99 15.70
CA HIS A 117 5.58 13.37 17.07
C HIS A 117 4.62 12.38 17.76
N SER A 118 4.21 11.30 17.10
CA SER A 118 3.24 10.34 17.64
C SER A 118 3.90 9.00 17.98
N PHE A 119 4.45 8.31 16.99
CA PHE A 119 4.88 6.90 17.14
C PHE A 119 6.33 6.63 16.69
N TYR A 120 7.05 7.62 16.17
CA TYR A 120 8.44 7.44 15.74
C TYR A 120 9.39 7.02 16.87
N GLN A 121 9.08 7.38 18.12
CA GLN A 121 9.83 6.91 19.29
C GLN A 121 9.86 5.37 19.36
N LEU A 122 8.72 4.72 19.09
CA LEU A 122 8.63 3.26 19.03
C LEU A 122 9.41 2.71 17.83
N LEU A 123 9.32 3.35 16.67
CA LEU A 123 10.01 2.92 15.46
C LEU A 123 11.55 2.95 15.61
N HIS A 124 12.07 3.93 16.34
CA HIS A 124 13.52 4.10 16.52
C HIS A 124 14.10 3.31 17.69
N GLN A 125 13.38 3.15 18.80
CA GLN A 125 13.93 2.56 20.04
C GLN A 125 13.16 1.35 20.56
N GLY A 126 12.01 1.05 19.97
CA GLY A 126 11.12 -0.04 20.39
C GLY A 126 11.17 -1.21 19.44
N ARG A 127 10.01 -1.52 18.83
CA ARG A 127 9.87 -2.63 17.89
C ARG A 127 10.26 -2.19 16.49
N VAL A 128 10.99 -3.05 15.79
CA VAL A 128 11.29 -2.83 14.38
C VAL A 128 10.00 -2.93 13.57
N VAL A 129 9.70 -1.87 12.82
CA VAL A 129 8.58 -1.80 11.89
C VAL A 129 9.14 -1.21 10.59
N PRO A 130 9.17 -1.97 9.49
CA PRO A 130 9.51 -1.46 8.17
C PRO A 130 8.65 -0.25 7.80
N ALA A 131 9.29 0.78 7.27
CA ALA A 131 8.63 2.03 6.89
C ALA A 131 8.72 2.23 5.37
N ASP A 132 7.58 2.57 4.77
CA ASP A 132 7.45 2.97 3.38
C ASP A 132 7.16 4.49 3.34
N PRO A 133 8.05 5.31 2.75
CA PRO A 133 7.87 6.76 2.66
C PRO A 133 6.77 7.19 1.67
N GLY A 134 6.16 6.26 0.91
CA GLY A 134 5.03 6.53 0.03
C GLY A 134 5.38 7.36 -1.20
N GLY A 135 6.55 7.11 -1.81
CA GLY A 135 7.06 7.81 -2.99
C GLY A 135 7.51 6.87 -4.09
#